data_AF-A0A7C1RZE0-F1
#
_entry.id   AF-A0A7C1RZE0-F1
#
_cell.length_a   1.000
_cell.length_b   1.000
_cell.length_c   1.000
_cell.angle_alpha   90.00
_cell.angle_beta   90.00
_cell.angle_gamma   90.00
#
_symmetry.space_group_name_H-M   'P 1'
#
loop_
_entity.id
_entity.type
_entity.pdbx_description
1 polymer ?
#
loop_
_entity_poly.entity_id
_entity_poly.type
_entity_poly.pdbx_seq_one_letter_code
_entity_poly.pdbx_strand_id
1 'polypeptide(L)'
;MAIIRKSLTITTSQEEWIKRQIENGGFANDSEYIRHLIRMDEESNREYLITKAAIQEGYDSGMSPKARSVDEIIQAAKNRKNSRTQNIKNV
;
A
#
# COMPACT_ATOMS: atom_id res chain seq x y z
N MET A 1 -5.63 7.29 -16.20
CA MET A 1 -5.01 7.86 -14.98
C MET A 1 -4.57 9.29 -15.28
N ALA A 2 -4.82 10.23 -14.38
CA ALA A 2 -4.29 11.58 -14.52
C ALA A 2 -2.77 11.57 -14.23
N ILE A 3 -1.99 12.29 -15.03
CA ILE A 3 -0.55 12.50 -14.81
C ILE A 3 -0.38 13.85 -14.15
N ILE A 4 0.30 13.88 -12.99
CA ILE A 4 0.64 15.13 -12.29
C ILE A 4 2.09 15.46 -12.62
N ARG A 5 2.33 16.66 -13.16
CA ARG A 5 3.69 17.16 -13.41
C ARG A 5 4.30 17.66 -12.10
N LYS A 6 5.51 17.20 -11.79
CA LYS A 6 6.28 17.64 -10.63
C LYS A 6 7.69 18.05 -11.07
N SER A 7 8.18 19.19 -10.56
CA SER A 7 9.58 19.58 -10.73
C SER A 7 10.42 18.91 -9.63
N LEU A 8 11.56 18.35 -9.99
CA LEU A 8 12.46 17.61 -9.09
C LEU A 8 13.88 18.14 -9.26
N THR A 9 14.59 18.32 -8.16
CA THR A 9 16.03 18.60 -8.18
C THR A 9 16.78 17.29 -8.00
N ILE A 10 17.68 16.98 -8.93
CA ILE A 10 18.53 15.78 -8.89
C ILE A 10 19.99 16.18 -9.03
N THR A 11 20.88 15.25 -8.69
CA THR A 11 22.32 15.42 -8.86
C THR A 11 22.72 15.22 -10.32
N THR A 12 23.87 15.79 -10.71
CA THR A 12 24.45 15.58 -12.05
C THR A 12 24.68 14.10 -12.36
N SER A 13 25.13 13.31 -11.38
CA SER A 13 25.33 11.88 -11.54
C SER A 13 24.03 11.12 -11.81
N GLN A 14 22.92 11.54 -11.20
CA GLN A 14 21.60 10.96 -11.46
C GLN A 14 21.11 11.31 -12.86
N GLU A 15 21.29 12.56 -13.31
CA GLU A 15 20.94 12.97 -14.68
C GLU A 15 21.67 12.13 -15.74
N GLU A 16 22.99 11.95 -15.58
CA GLU A 16 23.79 11.11 -16.48
C GLU A 16 23.33 9.65 -16.48
N TRP A 17 22.98 9.14 -15.30
CA TRP A 17 22.44 7.79 -15.18
C TRP A 17 21.11 7.64 -15.91
N ILE A 18 20.18 8.57 -15.75
CA ILE A 18 18.88 8.55 -16.41
C ILE A 18 19.04 8.57 -17.94
N LYS A 19 19.92 9.44 -18.46
CA LYS A 19 20.21 9.50 -19.89
C LYS A 19 20.68 8.18 -20.47
N ARG A 20 21.59 7.48 -19.79
CA ARG A 20 22.07 6.15 -20.23
C ARG A 20 20.94 5.12 -20.29
N GLN A 21 19.96 5.18 -19.38
CA GLN A 21 18.81 4.27 -19.40
C GLN A 21 17.87 4.55 -20.58
N ILE A 22 17.74 5.81 -20.98
CA ILE A 22 16.99 6.23 -22.17
C ILE A 22 17.73 5.81 -23.44
N GLU A 23 19.04 6.05 -23.52
CA GLU A 23 19.90 5.68 -24.66
C GLU A 23 19.92 4.16 -24.92
N ASN A 24 19.86 3.35 -23.86
CA ASN A 24 19.73 1.90 -23.97
C ASN A 24 18.36 1.44 -24.51
N GLY A 25 17.44 2.37 -24.80
CA GLY A 25 16.13 2.09 -25.39
C GLY A 25 15.07 1.58 -24.42
N GLY A 26 15.36 1.58 -23.10
CA GLY A 26 14.43 1.10 -22.09
C GLY A 26 13.29 2.07 -21.77
N PHE A 27 13.49 3.37 -22.03
CA PHE A 27 12.57 4.44 -21.64
C PHE A 27 12.61 5.59 -22.66
N ALA A 28 11.48 6.26 -22.90
CA ALA A 28 11.40 7.36 -23.86
C ALA A 28 11.77 8.73 -23.27
N ASN A 29 11.68 8.88 -21.93
CA ASN A 29 11.98 10.13 -21.23
C ASN A 29 12.23 9.91 -19.72
N ASP A 30 12.76 10.95 -19.07
CA ASP A 30 13.09 10.94 -17.65
C ASP A 30 11.86 10.61 -16.77
N SER A 31 10.71 11.20 -17.09
CA SER A 31 9.47 10.98 -16.32
C SER A 31 9.01 9.53 -16.38
N GLU A 32 9.31 8.80 -17.44
CA GLU A 32 9.03 7.37 -17.55
C GLU A 32 9.97 6.54 -16.69
N TYR A 33 11.27 6.84 -16.74
CA TYR A 33 12.25 6.15 -15.91
C TYR A 33 12.03 6.40 -14.41
N ILE A 34 11.74 7.64 -14.01
CA ILE A 34 11.41 7.97 -12.63
C ILE A 34 10.14 7.25 -12.16
N ARG A 35 9.10 7.19 -13.00
CA ARG A 35 7.90 6.39 -12.68
C ARG A 35 8.21 4.90 -12.53
N HIS A 36 9.10 4.36 -13.36
CA HIS A 36 9.55 2.97 -13.23
C HIS A 36 10.28 2.74 -11.90
N LEU A 37 11.21 3.61 -11.52
CA LEU A 37 11.90 3.53 -10.22
C LEU A 37 10.94 3.60 -9.04
N ILE A 38 9.97 4.52 -9.08
CA ILE A 38 8.95 4.62 -8.03
C ILE A 38 8.14 3.32 -7.93
N ARG A 39 7.74 2.70 -9.06
CA ARG A 39 7.02 1.43 -9.03
C ARG A 39 7.86 0.28 -8.46
N MET A 40 9.15 0.22 -8.80
CA MET A 40 10.04 -0.78 -8.23
C MET A 40 10.19 -0.61 -6.71
N ASP A 41 10.28 0.63 -6.24
CA ASP A 41 10.31 0.94 -4.81
C ASP A 41 8.98 0.56 -4.13
N GLU A 42 7.85 0.95 -4.72
CA GLU A 42 6.51 0.58 -4.24
C GLU A 42 6.31 -0.93 -4.19
N GLU A 43 6.77 -1.67 -5.19
CA GLU A 43 6.66 -3.12 -5.25
C GLU A 43 7.53 -3.79 -4.20
N SER A 44 8.79 -3.35 -4.07
CA SER A 44 9.72 -3.87 -3.06
C SER A 44 9.23 -3.58 -1.65
N ASN A 45 8.59 -2.43 -1.44
CA ASN A 45 8.08 -1.99 -0.14
C ASN A 45 6.61 -2.33 0.09
N ARG A 46 5.93 -3.03 -0.84
CA ARG A 46 4.47 -3.22 -0.83
C ARG A 46 3.97 -3.82 0.49
N GLU A 47 4.54 -4.95 0.90
CA GLU A 47 4.14 -5.66 2.12
C GLU A 47 4.37 -4.82 3.37
N TYR A 48 5.50 -4.10 3.40
CA TYR A 48 5.82 -3.17 4.48
C TYR A 48 4.82 -2.01 4.55
N LEU A 49 4.49 -1.40 3.42
CA LEU A 49 3.54 -0.29 3.34
C LEU A 49 2.12 -0.73 3.71
N ILE A 50 1.68 -1.91 3.26
CA ILE A 50 0.38 -2.49 3.64
C ILE A 50 0.33 -2.71 5.16
N THR A 51 1.37 -3.32 5.72
CA THR A 51 1.44 -3.60 7.16
C THR A 51 1.44 -2.30 7.97
N LYS A 52 2.25 -1.32 7.56
CA LYS A 52 2.32 0.00 8.20
C LYS A 52 0.97 0.72 8.16
N ALA A 53 0.28 0.67 7.02
CA ALA A 53 -1.05 1.26 6.87
C ALA A 53 -2.08 0.60 7.78
N ALA A 54 -2.10 -0.74 7.87
CA ALA A 54 -3.01 -1.47 8.75
C ALA A 54 -2.75 -1.17 10.24
N ILE A 55 -1.48 -1.01 10.63
CA ILE A 55 -1.11 -0.59 11.98
C ILE A 55 -1.60 0.84 12.26
N GLN A 56 -1.39 1.77 11.32
CA GLN A 56 -1.84 3.15 11.47
C GLN A 56 -3.37 3.24 11.56
N GLU A 57 -4.10 2.50 10.72
CA GLU A 57 -5.56 2.38 10.83
C GLU A 57 -5.99 1.88 12.22
N GLY A 58 -5.25 0.89 12.77
CA GLY A 58 -5.46 0.43 14.14
C GLY A 58 -5.28 1.53 15.19
N TYR A 59 -4.23 2.36 15.07
CA TYR A 59 -4.03 3.50 15.97
C TYR A 59 -5.12 4.57 15.82
N ASP A 60 -5.47 4.91 14.57
CA ASP A 60 -6.46 5.94 14.26
C ASP A 60 -7.88 5.51 14.67
N SER A 61 -8.14 4.19 14.73
CA SER A 61 -9.41 3.64 15.24
C SER A 61 -9.63 3.86 16.75
N GLY A 62 -8.59 4.31 17.46
CA GLY A 62 -8.63 4.59 18.88
C GLY A 62 -8.66 3.34 19.76
N MET A 63 -8.63 3.55 21.07
CA MET A 63 -8.67 2.45 22.03
C MET A 63 -10.08 1.90 22.19
N SER A 64 -10.19 0.56 22.20
CA SER A 64 -11.46 -0.08 22.50
C SER A 64 -11.86 0.21 23.96
N PRO A 65 -13.09 0.68 24.22
CA PRO A 65 -13.55 0.97 25.58
C PRO A 65 -13.77 -0.30 26.43
N LYS A 66 -13.68 -1.48 25.82
CA LYS A 66 -13.80 -2.77 26.51
C LYS A 66 -12.48 -3.52 26.39
N ALA A 67 -11.87 -3.83 27.53
CA ALA A 67 -10.86 -4.88 27.57
C ALA A 67 -11.54 -6.20 27.18
N ARG A 68 -10.96 -6.92 26.21
CA ARG A 68 -11.50 -8.19 25.73
C ARG A 68 -10.47 -9.28 25.95
N SER A 69 -10.91 -10.42 26.50
CA SER A 69 -10.12 -11.64 26.55
C SER A 69 -10.02 -12.30 25.17
N VAL A 70 -8.98 -13.11 24.94
CA VAL A 70 -8.83 -13.94 23.74
C VAL A 70 -10.08 -14.80 23.50
N ASP A 71 -10.64 -15.40 24.55
CA ASP A 71 -11.84 -16.23 24.45
C ASP A 71 -13.06 -15.43 23.98
N GLU A 72 -13.25 -14.22 24.49
CA GLU A 72 -14.35 -13.33 24.10
C GLU A 72 -14.24 -12.90 22.64
N ILE A 73 -13.01 -12.63 22.16
CA ILE A 73 -12.76 -12.30 20.75
C ILE A 73 -13.12 -13.48 19.85
N ILE A 74 -12.70 -14.69 20.23
CA ILE A 74 -12.99 -15.91 19.47
C ILE A 74 -14.50 -16.18 19.44
N GLN A 75 -15.19 -16.08 20.57
CA GLN A 75 -16.65 -16.28 20.62
C GLN A 75 -17.39 -15.22 19.79
N ALA A 76 -17.00 -13.95 19.88
CA ALA A 76 -17.56 -12.89 19.04
C ALA A 76 -17.32 -13.14 17.55
N ALA A 77 -16.17 -13.70 17.15
CA ALA A 77 -15.90 -14.07 15.76
C ALA A 77 -16.81 -15.24 15.29
N LYS A 78 -16.98 -16.29 16.11
CA LYS A 78 -17.89 -17.42 15.82
C LYS A 78 -19.34 -16.94 15.66
N ASN A 79 -19.81 -16.09 16.56
CA ASN A 79 -21.16 -15.54 16.52
C ASN A 79 -21.41 -14.71 15.24
N ARG A 80 -20.43 -13.88 14.83
CA ARG A 80 -20.50 -13.12 13.57
C ARG A 80 -20.57 -14.01 12.33
N LYS A 81 -19.84 -15.13 12.31
CA LYS A 81 -19.90 -16.10 11.20
C LYS A 81 -21.27 -16.76 11.13
N ASN A 82 -21.78 -17.23 12.27
CA ASN A 82 -23.07 -17.92 12.35
C ASN A 82 -24.23 -17.00 11.94
N SER A 83 -24.24 -15.73 12.39
CA SER A 83 -25.28 -14.77 12.00
C SER A 83 -25.27 -14.48 10.50
N ARG A 84 -24.08 -14.39 9.89
CA ARG A 84 -23.91 -14.20 8.44
C ARG A 84 -24.42 -15.40 7.64
N THR A 85 -24.18 -16.62 8.11
CA THR A 85 -24.70 -17.85 7.47
C THR A 85 -26.21 -17.98 7.58
N GLN A 86 -26.83 -17.58 8.68
CA GLN A 86 -28.29 -17.60 8.83
C GLN A 86 -28.97 -16.57 7.93
N ASN A 87 -28.35 -15.40 7.73
CA ASN A 87 -28.89 -14.36 6.86
C ASN A 87 -28.90 -14.76 5.37
N ILE A 88 -27.94 -15.59 4.93
CA ILE A 88 -27.87 -16.11 3.55
C ILE A 88 -28.88 -17.24 3.31
N LYS A 89 -29.29 -17.98 4.35
CA LYS A 89 -30.28 -19.06 4.24
C LYS A 89 -31.74 -18.58 4.26
N ASN A 90 -31.96 -17.34 4.69
CA ASN A 90 -33.28 -16.71 4.77
C ASN A 90 -33.58 -15.81 3.55
N VAL A 91 -32.75 -15.86 2.51
CA VAL A 91 -32.92 -15.22 1.19
C VAL A 91 -33.02 -16.34 0.15
#